data_AF-A0A4Q4CHF9-F1
#
_entry.id   AF-A0A4Q4CHF9-F1
#
_cell.length_a   1.000
_cell.length_b   1.000
_cell.length_c   1.000
_cell.angle_alpha   90.00
_cell.angle_beta   90.00
_cell.angle_gamma   90.00
#
_symmetry.space_group_name_H-M   'P 1'
#
loop_
_entity.id
_entity.type
_entity.pdbx_description
1 polymer ?
#
loop_
_entity_poly.entity_id
_entity_poly.type
_entity_poly.pdbx_seq_one_letter_code
_entity_poly.pdbx_strand_id
1 'polypeptide(L)'
;MDIQPITAQPPSRNDQLMQKAEELEATFLSEMLSHTGLGEMQGSFSGGEGEAQFSSFLRQEQSRLIVQHGGLGLAQLIFNSMVKAEHDAA
;
A
#
# COMPACT_ATOMS: atom_id res chain seq x y z
N MET A 1 -0.26 29.87 31.36
CA MET A 1 0.18 28.54 30.87
C MET A 1 0.27 28.68 29.36
N ASP A 2 1.45 29.07 28.87
CA ASP A 2 1.68 29.29 27.43
C ASP A 2 1.82 27.94 26.73
N ILE A 3 0.78 27.57 25.99
CA ILE A 3 0.76 26.39 25.14
C ILE A 3 1.52 26.73 23.84
N GLN A 4 2.77 26.28 23.77
CA GLN A 4 3.54 26.29 22.53
C GLN A 4 2.80 25.45 21.46
N PRO A 5 2.57 25.98 20.25
CA PRO A 5 1.93 25.22 19.19
C PRO A 5 2.84 24.07 18.74
N ILE A 6 2.27 22.87 18.62
CA ILE A 6 2.97 21.71 18.08
C ILE A 6 3.09 21.92 16.57
N THR A 7 4.25 22.37 16.10
CA THR A 7 4.53 22.46 14.66
C THR A 7 4.95 21.08 14.15
N ALA A 8 4.05 20.37 13.47
CA ALA A 8 4.40 19.15 12.75
C ALA A 8 5.31 19.51 11.57
N GLN A 9 6.53 18.96 11.56
CA GLN A 9 7.48 19.18 10.48
C GLN A 9 7.01 18.40 9.24
N PRO A 10 7.03 19.01 8.04
CA PRO A 10 6.61 18.31 6.83
C PRO A 10 7.51 17.09 6.56
N PRO A 11 6.97 16.01 5.96
CA PRO A 11 7.73 14.81 5.67
C PRO A 11 8.88 15.14 4.70
N SER A 12 10.05 14.54 4.95
CA SER A 12 11.21 14.69 4.06
C SER A 12 10.93 14.06 2.70
N ARG A 13 11.76 14.38 1.70
CA ARG A 13 11.63 13.76 0.38
C ARG A 13 11.77 12.24 0.45
N ASN A 14 12.70 11.75 1.27
CA ASN A 14 12.89 10.32 1.47
C ASN A 14 11.66 9.67 2.14
N ASP A 15 11.03 10.35 3.10
CA ASP A 15 9.79 9.83 3.73
C ASP A 15 8.67 9.71 2.69
N GLN A 16 8.53 10.70 1.81
CA GLN A 16 7.55 10.66 0.71
C GLN A 16 7.84 9.51 -0.27
N LEU A 17 9.11 9.31 -0.64
CA LEU A 17 9.50 8.21 -1.52
C LEU A 17 9.26 6.86 -0.87
N MET A 18 9.56 6.71 0.43
CA MET A 18 9.31 5.46 1.16
C MET A 18 7.80 5.17 1.22
N GLN A 19 6.99 6.19 1.55
CA GLN A 19 5.54 6.06 1.54
C GLN A 19 5.01 5.61 0.17
N LYS A 20 5.52 6.17 -0.93
CA LYS A 20 5.13 5.75 -2.28
C LYS A 20 5.59 4.34 -2.61
N ALA A 21 6.73 3.90 -2.09
CA ALA A 21 7.22 2.55 -2.25
C ALA A 21 6.32 1.52 -1.53
N GLU A 22 5.92 1.84 -0.30
CA GLU A 22 4.97 1.03 0.49
C GLU A 22 3.60 0.95 -0.19
N GLU A 23 3.09 2.07 -0.72
CA GLU A 23 1.84 2.11 -1.50
C GLU A 23 1.92 1.22 -2.76
N LEU A 24 3.08 1.20 -3.43
CA LEU A 24 3.28 0.37 -4.61
C LEU A 24 3.35 -1.12 -4.26
N GLU A 25 4.03 -1.48 -3.17
CA GLU A 25 4.05 -2.86 -2.65
C GLU A 25 2.65 -3.32 -2.24
N ALA A 26 1.87 -2.47 -1.57
CA ALA A 26 0.50 -2.80 -1.19
C ALA A 26 -0.40 -3.02 -2.41
N THR A 27 -0.23 -2.20 -3.46
CA THR A 27 -0.96 -2.37 -4.73
C THR A 27 -0.58 -3.69 -5.39
N PHE A 28 0.72 -4.00 -5.47
CA PHE A 28 1.21 -5.27 -5.99
C PHE A 28 0.63 -6.47 -5.23
N LEU A 29 0.65 -6.43 -3.90
CA LEU A 29 0.07 -7.46 -3.04
C LEU A 29 -1.43 -7.65 -3.29
N SER A 30 -2.19 -6.56 -3.42
CA SER A 30 -3.64 -6.61 -3.70
C SER A 30 -3.93 -7.34 -5.01
N GLU A 31 -3.16 -7.06 -6.06
CA GLU A 31 -3.27 -7.74 -7.34
C GLU A 31 -2.92 -9.23 -7.22
N MET A 32 -1.83 -9.58 -6.53
CA MET A 32 -1.46 -10.98 -6.31
C MET A 32 -2.55 -11.73 -5.53
N LEU A 33 -3.11 -11.12 -4.48
CA LEU A 33 -4.19 -11.70 -3.69
C LEU A 33 -5.46 -11.93 -4.53
N SER A 34 -5.75 -11.05 -5.50
CA SER A 34 -6.89 -11.24 -6.41
C SER A 34 -6.80 -12.56 -7.19
N HIS A 35 -5.60 -12.98 -7.57
CA HIS A 35 -5.36 -14.23 -8.29
C HIS A 35 -5.37 -15.49 -7.42
N THR A 36 -5.36 -15.35 -6.09
CA THR A 36 -5.42 -16.50 -5.17
C THR A 36 -6.85 -17.01 -4.92
N GLY A 37 -7.86 -16.31 -5.45
CA GLY A 37 -9.27 -16.56 -5.13
C GLY A 37 -9.71 -16.01 -3.78
N LEU A 38 -8.87 -15.21 -3.12
CA LEU A 38 -9.20 -14.58 -1.84
C LEU A 38 -10.35 -13.58 -2.01
N GLY A 39 -11.49 -13.87 -1.37
CA GLY A 39 -12.69 -13.05 -1.43
C GLY A 39 -13.61 -13.34 -2.61
N GLU A 40 -13.42 -14.46 -3.32
CA GLU A 40 -14.41 -14.95 -4.29
C GLU A 40 -15.26 -16.07 -3.66
N MET A 41 -16.54 -15.81 -3.33
CA MET A 41 -17.49 -16.89 -3.13
C MET A 41 -18.02 -17.39 -4.48
N GLN A 42 -17.75 -18.65 -4.79
CA GLN A 42 -18.33 -19.30 -5.97
C GLN A 42 -19.64 -20.02 -5.61
N GLY A 43 -20.66 -19.86 -6.44
CA GLY A 43 -21.92 -20.62 -6.37
C GLY A 43 -23.19 -19.77 -6.25
N SER A 44 -24.34 -20.46 -6.14
CA SER A 44 -25.68 -19.86 -6.10
C SER A 44 -25.98 -19.00 -4.86
N PHE A 45 -25.03 -18.91 -3.91
CA PHE A 45 -25.12 -18.10 -2.69
C PHE A 45 -24.10 -16.94 -2.66
N SER A 46 -23.54 -16.55 -3.81
CA SER A 46 -22.69 -15.35 -3.93
C SER A 46 -23.52 -14.06 -4.02
N GLY A 47 -22.96 -12.96 -3.53
CA GLY A 47 -23.52 -11.61 -3.59
C GLY A 47 -23.31 -10.88 -4.93
N GLY A 48 -22.82 -11.58 -5.95
CA GLY A 48 -22.67 -11.06 -7.32
C GLY A 48 -21.67 -9.91 -7.46
N GLU A 49 -21.90 -9.01 -8.43
CA GLU A 49 -21.00 -7.88 -8.72
C GLU A 49 -20.81 -6.93 -7.53
N GLY A 50 -21.83 -6.80 -6.66
CA GLY A 50 -21.74 -6.00 -5.44
C GLY A 50 -20.69 -6.56 -4.48
N GLU A 51 -20.70 -7.88 -4.26
CA GLU A 51 -19.69 -8.57 -3.43
C GLU A 51 -18.28 -8.37 -3.98
N ALA A 52 -18.10 -8.48 -5.31
CA ALA A 52 -16.78 -8.35 -5.94
C ALA A 52 -16.10 -7.00 -5.66
N GLN A 53 -16.87 -5.90 -5.60
CA GLN A 53 -16.36 -4.58 -5.24
C GLN A 53 -15.97 -4.48 -3.76
N PHE A 54 -16.74 -5.09 -2.85
CA PHE A 54 -16.35 -5.13 -1.44
C PHE A 54 -15.11 -6.01 -1.21
N SER A 55 -14.98 -7.11 -1.95
CA SER A 55 -13.81 -7.98 -1.90
C SER A 55 -12.54 -7.28 -2.39
N SER A 56 -12.63 -6.39 -3.41
CA SER A 56 -11.46 -5.62 -3.85
C SER A 56 -10.98 -4.64 -2.78
N PHE A 57 -11.89 -3.90 -2.14
CA PHE A 57 -11.55 -3.00 -1.04
C PHE A 57 -10.96 -3.75 0.16
N LEU A 58 -11.51 -4.90 0.50
CA LEU A 58 -10.98 -5.72 1.58
C LEU A 58 -9.56 -6.21 1.29
N ARG A 59 -9.31 -6.69 0.06
CA ARG A 59 -7.95 -7.09 -0.37
C ARG A 59 -6.97 -5.93 -0.34
N GLN A 60 -7.40 -4.74 -0.74
CA GLN A 60 -6.56 -3.54 -0.70
C GLN A 60 -6.15 -3.19 0.74
N GLU A 61 -7.09 -3.17 1.70
CA GLU A 61 -6.77 -2.90 3.09
C GLU A 61 -5.92 -4.00 3.74
N GLN A 62 -6.20 -5.26 3.43
CA GLN A 62 -5.36 -6.38 3.88
C GLN A 62 -3.92 -6.22 3.37
N SER A 63 -3.75 -5.85 2.11
CA SER A 63 -2.43 -5.61 1.52
C SER A 63 -1.70 -4.46 2.20
N ARG A 64 -2.41 -3.36 2.50
CA ARG A 64 -1.85 -2.22 3.24
C ARG A 64 -1.38 -2.63 4.63
N LEU A 65 -2.17 -3.42 5.36
CA LEU A 65 -1.80 -3.94 6.68
C LEU A 65 -0.59 -4.88 6.60
N ILE A 66 -0.52 -5.74 5.59
CA ILE A 66 0.63 -6.63 5.37
C ILE A 66 1.91 -5.81 5.20
N VAL A 67 1.89 -4.77 4.37
CA VAL A 67 3.05 -3.88 4.17
C VAL A 67 3.45 -3.17 5.47
N GLN A 68 2.48 -2.64 6.22
CA GLN A 68 2.73 -1.97 7.50
C GLN A 68 3.37 -2.88 8.55
N HIS A 69 3.11 -4.19 8.47
CA HIS A 69 3.67 -5.19 9.37
C HIS A 69 4.92 -5.88 8.82
N GLY A 70 5.54 -5.34 7.76
CA GLY A 70 6.83 -5.78 7.25
C GLY A 70 6.83 -6.22 5.78
N GLY A 71 5.66 -6.43 5.18
CA GLY A 71 5.51 -6.71 3.75
C GLY A 71 6.29 -7.92 3.25
N LEU A 72 6.61 -7.90 1.96
CA LEU A 72 7.53 -8.82 1.29
C LEU A 72 8.94 -8.23 1.15
N GLY A 73 9.13 -6.94 1.48
CA GLY A 73 10.38 -6.21 1.34
C GLY A 73 10.55 -5.52 -0.02
N LEU A 74 9.50 -5.48 -0.85
CA LEU A 74 9.57 -4.80 -2.15
C LEU A 74 9.64 -3.28 -2.01
N ALA A 75 9.00 -2.69 -0.99
CA ALA A 75 9.04 -1.26 -0.74
C ALA A 75 10.49 -0.76 -0.63
N GLN A 76 11.37 -1.48 0.09
CA GLN A 76 12.77 -1.07 0.22
C GLN A 76 13.51 -1.09 -1.13
N LEU A 77 13.25 -2.08 -1.99
CA LEU A 77 13.85 -2.18 -3.31
C LEU A 77 13.36 -1.04 -4.22
N ILE A 78 12.06 -0.80 -4.23
CA ILE A 78 11.42 0.26 -5.03
C ILE A 78 11.93 1.63 -4.55
N PHE A 79 11.99 1.87 -3.24
CA PHE A 79 12.54 3.09 -2.65
C PHE A 79 13.96 3.36 -3.13
N ASN A 80 14.86 2.36 -3.02
CA ASN A 80 16.24 2.50 -3.48
C ASN A 80 16.32 2.84 -4.98
N SER A 81 15.43 2.26 -5.79
CA SER A 81 15.36 2.56 -7.23
C SER A 81 14.89 3.99 -7.50
N MET A 82 13.92 4.50 -6.73
CA MET A 82 13.40 5.86 -6.87
C MET A 82 14.42 6.90 -6.44
N VAL A 83 15.12 6.68 -5.32
CA VAL A 83 16.20 7.56 -4.86
C VAL A 83 17.31 7.64 -5.92
N LYS A 84 17.70 6.49 -6.49
CA LYS A 84 18.70 6.48 -7.57
C LYS A 84 18.21 7.25 -8.79
N ALA A 85 16.99 7.00 -9.25
CA ALA A 85 16.42 7.69 -10.41
C ALA A 85 16.32 9.21 -10.20
N GLU A 86 16.01 9.66 -8.98
CA GLU A 86 15.93 11.08 -8.64
C GLU A 86 17.31 11.75 -8.61
N HIS A 87 18.34 11.03 -8.15
CA HIS A 87 19.73 11.51 -8.20
C HIS A 87 20.26 11.61 -9.64
N ASP A 88 19.97 10.62 -10.48
CA ASP A 88 20.40 10.60 -11.88
C ASP A 88 19.70 11.69 -12.73
N ALA A 89 18.55 12.20 -12.27
CA ALA A 89 17.77 13.24 -12.93
C ALA A 89 18.14 14.69 -12.50
N ALA A 90 18.98 14.85 -11.47
CA ALA A 90 19.43 16.13 -10.92
C ALA A 90 20.77 16.59 -11.52
#